data_AF-A0A2X3M6I1-F1
#
_entry.id   AF-A0A2X3M6I1-F1
#
_cell.length_a   1.000
_cell.length_b   1.000
_cell.length_c   1.000
_cell.angle_alpha   90.00
_cell.angle_beta   90.00
_cell.angle_gamma   90.00
#
_symmetry.space_group_name_H-M   'P 1'
#
loop_
_entity.id
_entity.type
_entity.pdbx_description
1 polymer ?
#
loop_
_entity_poly.entity_id
_entity_poly.type
_entity_poly.pdbx_seq_one_letter_code
_entity_poly.pdbx_strand_id
1 'polypeptide(L)'
;MNNRVHQGHLARKRFGQNFLNDQFVIDSIVSAINPQKGQAMVEIGPGLAALTEPVGERLDQLTVIELDRDLAARLQTHPFLGPKLTIYQQDAMTFNFGELAEKMGQPLRVFGNLPYNISTPLMFHLFSYTDAIADMHFMLQKEVVNRLVAGPNSKSVWSIKRHGAILLQRDPGTGSSAVSLYTTTQSGFRRRAPGSSCNDASPG
;
A
#
# COMPACT_ATOMS: atom_id res chain seq x y z
N MET A 1 -22.41 -18.49 17.33
CA MET A 1 -21.83 -17.27 17.94
C MET A 1 -20.40 -17.11 17.43
N ASN A 2 -20.12 -16.14 16.55
CA ASN A 2 -18.78 -15.96 15.95
C ASN A 2 -17.97 -14.94 16.74
N ASN A 3 -17.17 -15.44 17.66
CA ASN A 3 -16.30 -14.64 18.51
C ASN A 3 -15.08 -14.16 17.69
N ARG A 4 -15.17 -12.97 17.06
CA ARG A 4 -14.10 -12.35 16.25
C ARG A 4 -13.16 -11.52 17.14
N VAL A 5 -12.49 -12.20 18.06
CA VAL A 5 -11.40 -11.59 18.85
C VAL A 5 -10.10 -12.01 18.18
N HIS A 6 -9.41 -11.07 17.54
CA HIS A 6 -8.05 -11.28 17.05
C HIS A 6 -7.11 -10.45 17.91
N GLN A 7 -6.22 -11.13 18.66
CA GLN A 7 -5.28 -10.52 19.61
C GLN A 7 -5.92 -9.49 20.56
N GLY A 8 -7.07 -9.84 21.16
CA GLY A 8 -7.75 -9.00 22.15
C GLY A 8 -8.56 -7.83 21.60
N HIS A 9 -8.49 -7.52 20.29
CA HIS A 9 -9.33 -6.49 19.69
C HIS A 9 -10.56 -7.09 19.02
N LEU A 10 -11.72 -6.52 19.36
CA LEU A 10 -12.96 -6.75 18.63
C LEU A 10 -12.94 -5.90 17.37
N ALA A 11 -12.79 -6.54 16.22
CA ALA A 11 -12.90 -5.86 14.92
C ALA A 11 -14.24 -5.12 14.84
N ARG A 12 -14.19 -3.78 14.88
CA ARG A 12 -15.39 -2.96 14.79
C ARG A 12 -15.91 -3.03 13.36
N LYS A 13 -17.01 -3.79 13.15
CA LYS A 13 -17.68 -3.97 11.84
C LYS A 13 -17.89 -2.68 11.04
N ARG A 14 -17.97 -1.51 11.70
CA ARG A 14 -18.14 -0.19 11.05
C ARG A 14 -16.93 0.27 10.22
N PHE A 15 -15.73 -0.28 10.45
CA PHE A 15 -14.50 0.14 9.76
C PHE A 15 -13.99 -0.85 8.71
N GLY A 16 -14.70 -1.95 8.45
CA GLY A 16 -14.33 -2.89 7.38
C GLY A 16 -12.93 -3.53 7.51
N GLN A 17 -12.40 -3.59 8.73
CA GLN A 17 -11.03 -4.03 9.01
C GLN A 17 -10.82 -5.51 8.64
N ASN A 18 -9.88 -5.76 7.73
CA ASN A 18 -9.34 -7.09 7.42
C ASN A 18 -7.86 -7.10 7.83
N PHE A 19 -7.55 -7.70 8.97
CA PHE A 19 -6.17 -7.79 9.43
C PHE A 19 -5.37 -8.79 8.59
N LEU A 20 -4.19 -8.35 8.16
CA LEU A 20 -3.24 -9.20 7.46
C LEU A 20 -2.54 -10.09 8.49
N ASN A 21 -2.55 -11.40 8.26
CA ASN A 21 -1.98 -12.40 9.18
C ASN A 21 -1.10 -13.45 8.48
N ASP A 22 -0.97 -13.35 7.16
CA ASP A 22 -0.20 -14.27 6.36
C ASP A 22 1.22 -13.73 6.17
N GLN A 23 2.20 -14.41 6.77
CA GLN A 23 3.59 -13.98 6.76
C GLN A 23 4.18 -13.91 5.34
N PHE A 24 3.82 -14.85 4.44
CA PHE A 24 4.33 -14.83 3.07
C PHE A 24 3.84 -13.59 2.31
N VAL A 25 2.59 -13.18 2.56
CA VAL A 25 2.03 -11.96 1.98
C VAL A 25 2.71 -10.73 2.55
N ILE A 26 2.90 -10.67 3.87
CA ILE A 26 3.61 -9.58 4.55
C ILE A 26 5.02 -9.43 3.96
N ASP A 27 5.79 -10.51 3.90
CA ASP A 27 7.16 -10.49 3.40
C ASP A 27 7.22 -10.06 1.92
N SER A 28 6.27 -10.51 1.11
CA SER A 28 6.14 -10.12 -0.30
C SER A 28 5.85 -8.62 -0.45
N ILE A 29 4.94 -8.08 0.37
CA ILE A 29 4.61 -6.65 0.39
C ILE A 29 5.84 -5.83 0.81
N VAL A 30 6.51 -6.21 1.90
CA VAL A 30 7.68 -5.50 2.42
C VAL A 30 8.83 -5.55 1.42
N SER A 31 9.01 -6.67 0.74
CA SER A 31 9.98 -6.82 -0.35
C SER A 31 9.68 -5.88 -1.52
N ALA A 32 8.40 -5.78 -1.92
CA ALA A 32 7.98 -4.86 -2.97
C ALA A 32 8.16 -3.38 -2.61
N ILE A 33 7.83 -3.01 -1.37
CA ILE A 33 8.06 -1.66 -0.84
C ILE A 33 9.56 -1.34 -0.78
N ASN A 34 10.38 -2.33 -0.41
CA ASN A 34 11.83 -2.19 -0.24
C ASN A 34 12.22 -0.93 0.56
N PRO A 35 11.76 -0.75 1.81
CA PRO A 35 12.00 0.47 2.58
C PRO A 35 13.49 0.64 2.88
N GLN A 36 13.99 1.86 2.71
CA GLN A 36 15.39 2.24 2.96
C GLN A 36 15.45 3.35 4.02
N LYS A 37 16.56 3.38 4.77
CA LYS A 37 16.82 4.44 5.75
C LYS A 37 16.82 5.83 5.09
N GLY A 38 16.39 6.84 5.84
CA GLY A 38 16.30 8.22 5.38
C GLY A 38 15.06 8.55 4.51
N GLN A 39 14.27 7.55 4.10
CA GLN A 39 13.05 7.77 3.33
C GLN A 39 11.89 8.23 4.21
N ALA A 40 11.09 9.17 3.68
CA ALA A 40 9.85 9.63 4.29
C ALA A 40 8.69 8.64 4.05
N MET A 41 8.56 7.67 4.96
CA MET A 41 7.55 6.60 4.85
C MET A 41 6.28 6.94 5.65
N VAL A 42 5.12 6.72 5.05
CA VAL A 42 3.81 6.93 5.67
C VAL A 42 2.93 5.69 5.51
N GLU A 43 2.51 5.11 6.64
CA GLU A 43 1.52 4.04 6.66
C GLU A 43 0.11 4.60 6.92
N ILE A 44 -0.86 4.20 6.10
CA ILE A 44 -2.28 4.48 6.33
C ILE A 44 -2.95 3.23 6.88
N GLY A 45 -3.53 3.35 8.07
CA GLY A 45 -4.25 2.27 8.74
C GLY A 45 -3.32 1.12 9.19
N PRO A 46 -2.35 1.38 10.09
CA PRO A 46 -1.42 0.37 10.61
C PRO A 46 -2.11 -0.79 11.33
N GLY A 47 -3.30 -0.56 11.90
CA GLY A 47 -4.09 -1.62 12.54
C GLY A 47 -3.33 -2.29 13.70
N LEU A 48 -3.08 -3.60 13.56
CA LEU A 48 -2.32 -4.41 14.52
C LEU A 48 -0.80 -4.46 14.23
N ALA A 49 -0.28 -3.49 13.47
CA ALA A 49 1.14 -3.36 13.15
C ALA A 49 1.71 -4.43 12.19
N ALA A 50 0.88 -5.15 11.44
CA ALA A 50 1.31 -6.27 10.59
C ALA A 50 2.31 -5.86 9.49
N LEU A 51 2.20 -4.64 8.95
CA LEU A 51 3.19 -4.06 8.02
C LEU A 51 4.10 -3.06 8.74
N THR A 52 3.58 -2.36 9.76
CA THR A 52 4.33 -1.40 10.58
C THR A 52 5.57 -2.00 11.21
N GLU A 53 5.49 -3.23 11.75
CA GLU A 53 6.62 -3.94 12.36
C GLU A 53 7.77 -4.19 11.36
N PRO A 54 7.58 -4.98 10.29
CA PRO A 54 8.68 -5.31 9.38
C PRO A 54 9.19 -4.11 8.57
N VAL A 55 8.35 -3.09 8.34
CA VAL A 55 8.81 -1.83 7.71
C VAL A 55 9.58 -0.97 8.71
N GLY A 56 9.07 -0.79 9.92
CA GLY A 56 9.69 0.01 10.98
C GLY A 56 11.01 -0.56 11.50
N GLU A 57 11.26 -1.86 11.36
CA GLU A 57 12.56 -2.48 11.61
C GLU A 57 13.66 -1.95 10.69
N ARG A 58 13.33 -1.60 9.45
CA ARG A 58 14.27 -1.15 8.41
C ARG A 58 14.49 0.36 8.40
N LEU A 59 13.70 1.10 9.18
CA LEU A 59 13.67 2.56 9.20
C LEU A 59 14.08 3.11 10.57
N ASP A 60 14.56 4.35 10.56
CA ASP A 60 14.87 5.09 11.80
C ASP A 60 13.64 5.86 12.32
N GLN A 61 12.73 6.26 11.43
CA GLN A 61 11.46 6.91 11.72
C GLN A 61 10.38 6.42 10.75
N LEU A 62 9.13 6.35 11.20
CA LEU A 62 7.98 5.98 10.38
C LEU A 62 6.76 6.82 10.82
N THR A 63 6.04 7.39 9.85
CA THR A 63 4.78 8.09 10.13
C THR A 63 3.61 7.15 9.92
N VAL A 64 2.62 7.18 10.81
CA VAL A 64 1.40 6.39 10.68
C VAL A 64 0.16 7.28 10.85
N ILE A 65 -0.88 7.01 10.06
CA ILE A 65 -2.18 7.67 10.15
C ILE A 65 -3.21 6.61 10.57
N GLU A 66 -3.76 6.76 11.77
CA GLU A 66 -4.70 5.80 12.34
C GLU A 66 -5.91 6.53 12.95
N LEU A 67 -7.11 6.17 12.52
CA LEU A 67 -8.34 6.79 13.01
C LEU A 67 -8.78 6.19 14.36
N ASP A 68 -8.48 4.91 14.60
CA ASP A 68 -8.84 4.24 15.85
C ASP A 68 -7.84 4.58 16.97
N ARG A 69 -8.31 5.36 17.94
CA ARG A 69 -7.51 5.80 19.10
C ARG A 69 -6.97 4.64 19.94
N ASP A 70 -7.72 3.53 20.03
CA ASP A 70 -7.31 2.37 20.81
C ASP A 70 -6.11 1.67 20.15
N LEU A 71 -6.10 1.59 18.82
CA LEU A 71 -4.98 1.04 18.04
C LEU A 71 -3.78 1.98 18.03
N ALA A 72 -4.01 3.29 17.88
CA ALA A 72 -2.96 4.30 17.95
C ALA A 72 -2.24 4.28 19.32
N ALA A 73 -2.98 4.15 20.43
CA ALA A 73 -2.39 4.04 21.76
C ALA A 73 -1.55 2.76 21.93
N ARG A 74 -2.00 1.65 21.33
CA ARG A 74 -1.23 0.40 21.31
C ARG A 74 0.08 0.54 20.53
N LEU A 75 0.07 1.21 19.38
CA LEU A 75 1.27 1.49 18.59
C LEU A 75 2.25 2.37 19.36
N GLN A 76 1.74 3.37 20.09
CA GLN A 76 2.57 4.28 20.88
C GLN A 76 3.30 3.58 22.03
N THR A 77 2.66 2.59 22.66
CA THR A 77 3.24 1.83 23.79
C THR A 77 4.10 0.65 23.34
N HIS A 78 4.20 0.39 22.03
CA HIS A 78 5.03 -0.69 21.51
C HIS A 78 6.52 -0.41 21.80
N PRO A 79 7.27 -1.35 22.43
CA PRO A 79 8.62 -1.08 22.95
C PRO A 79 9.63 -0.68 21.88
N PHE A 80 9.57 -1.31 20.70
CA PHE A 80 10.51 -1.05 19.60
C PHE A 80 10.03 0.01 18.60
N LEU A 81 8.75 -0.06 18.21
CA LEU A 81 8.14 0.88 17.27
C LEU A 81 7.83 2.24 17.89
N GLY A 82 7.28 2.30 19.10
CA GLY A 82 6.81 3.55 19.73
C GLY A 82 7.80 4.71 19.64
N PRO A 83 9.10 4.53 19.97
CA PRO A 83 10.12 5.58 19.84
C PRO A 83 10.41 6.04 18.40
N LYS A 84 10.06 5.25 17.39
CA LYS A 84 10.26 5.54 15.97
C LYS A 84 9.01 6.09 15.28
N LEU A 85 7.84 5.99 15.92
CA LEU A 85 6.57 6.31 15.28
C LEU A 85 6.17 7.76 15.52
N THR A 86 5.87 8.46 14.43
CA THR A 86 5.04 9.66 14.46
C THR A 86 3.61 9.26 14.15
N ILE A 87 2.71 9.37 15.14
CA ILE A 87 1.34 8.87 15.05
C ILE A 87 0.37 10.05 14.87
N TYR A 88 -0.32 10.08 13.73
CA TYR A 88 -1.41 11.02 13.47
C TYR A 88 -2.77 10.33 13.67
N GLN A 89 -3.49 10.76 14.71
CA GLN A 89 -4.82 10.25 15.04
C GLN A 89 -5.93 10.97 14.26
N GLN A 90 -6.00 10.78 12.95
CA GLN A 90 -6.94 11.49 12.07
C GLN A 90 -7.40 10.66 10.87
N ASP A 91 -8.43 11.14 10.19
CA ASP A 91 -8.89 10.54 8.94
C ASP A 91 -7.89 10.85 7.81
N ALA A 92 -7.41 9.79 7.14
CA ALA A 92 -6.51 9.90 6.00
C ALA A 92 -7.13 10.66 4.81
N MET A 93 -8.47 10.66 4.69
CA MET A 93 -9.20 11.40 3.65
C MET A 93 -9.09 12.92 3.82
N THR A 94 -8.79 13.40 5.03
CA THR A 94 -8.64 14.84 5.33
C THR A 94 -7.21 15.20 5.66
N PHE A 95 -6.29 14.24 5.64
CA PHE A 95 -4.87 14.45 5.92
C PHE A 95 -4.21 15.28 4.80
N ASN A 96 -3.42 16.27 5.17
CA ASN A 96 -2.64 17.08 4.25
C ASN A 96 -1.25 16.46 4.00
N PHE A 97 -1.13 15.68 2.92
CA PHE A 97 0.13 15.02 2.56
C PHE A 97 1.18 16.00 2.06
N GLY A 98 0.77 17.12 1.45
CA GLY A 98 1.69 18.17 0.98
C GLY A 98 2.45 18.82 2.14
N GLU A 99 1.73 19.23 3.18
CA GLU A 99 2.34 19.82 4.38
C GLU A 99 3.29 18.84 5.08
N LEU A 100 2.94 17.54 5.13
CA LEU A 100 3.85 16.54 5.68
C LEU A 100 5.13 16.37 4.84
N ALA A 101 5.00 16.36 3.51
CA ALA A 101 6.16 16.26 2.61
C ALA A 101 7.09 17.46 2.75
N GLU A 102 6.52 18.68 2.83
CA GLU A 102 7.28 19.91 3.09
C GLU A 102 8.02 19.84 4.44
N LYS A 103 7.33 19.40 5.50
CA LYS A 103 7.93 19.20 6.83
C LYS A 103 9.07 18.18 6.81
N MET A 104 8.96 17.13 6.01
CA MET A 104 9.99 16.09 5.86
C MET A 104 11.09 16.48 4.87
N GLY A 105 10.93 17.57 4.11
CA GLY A 105 11.88 18.04 3.12
C GLY A 105 12.09 17.11 1.93
N GLN A 106 11.17 16.16 1.70
CA GLN A 106 11.26 15.16 0.63
C GLN A 106 9.89 14.56 0.29
N PRO A 107 9.69 14.00 -0.92
CA PRO A 107 8.46 13.30 -1.28
C PRO A 107 8.20 12.06 -0.42
N LEU A 108 6.94 11.81 -0.13
CA LEU A 108 6.46 10.71 0.71
C LEU A 108 6.37 9.40 -0.07
N ARG A 109 6.66 8.29 0.60
CA ARG A 109 6.36 6.94 0.14
C ARG A 109 5.22 6.40 0.99
N VAL A 110 4.05 6.20 0.37
CA VAL A 110 2.82 5.89 1.11
C VAL A 110 2.47 4.42 0.94
N PHE A 111 2.14 3.73 2.03
CA PHE A 111 1.72 2.34 1.99
C PHE A 111 0.57 2.04 2.96
N GLY A 112 -0.10 0.92 2.77
CA GLY A 112 -1.13 0.49 3.73
C GLY A 112 -2.03 -0.63 3.22
N ASN A 113 -2.72 -1.26 4.17
CA ASN A 113 -3.77 -2.23 3.90
C ASN A 113 -5.13 -1.56 4.08
N LEU A 114 -5.63 -0.93 3.01
CA LEU A 114 -6.79 -0.06 3.09
C LEU A 114 -8.10 -0.84 3.15
N PRO A 115 -9.07 -0.42 3.99
CA PRO A 115 -10.43 -0.91 3.93
C PRO A 115 -11.05 -0.65 2.55
N TYR A 116 -11.74 -1.66 2.01
CA TYR A 116 -12.23 -1.62 0.62
C TYR A 116 -13.22 -0.49 0.36
N ASN A 117 -14.01 -0.10 1.37
CA ASN A 117 -15.00 0.97 1.29
C ASN A 117 -14.39 2.36 1.11
N ILE A 118 -13.14 2.61 1.55
CA ILE A 118 -12.48 3.91 1.42
C ILE A 118 -11.36 3.93 0.39
N SER A 119 -10.95 2.76 -0.10
CA SER A 119 -9.79 2.62 -0.98
C SER A 119 -9.82 3.53 -2.21
N THR A 120 -10.93 3.55 -2.96
CA THR A 120 -11.06 4.35 -4.18
C THR A 120 -11.03 5.86 -3.92
N PRO A 121 -11.86 6.45 -3.04
CA PRO A 121 -11.78 7.88 -2.77
C PRO A 121 -10.43 8.29 -2.17
N LEU A 122 -9.80 7.44 -1.36
CA LEU A 122 -8.46 7.71 -0.82
C LEU A 122 -7.38 7.74 -1.92
N MET A 123 -7.48 6.89 -2.94
CA MET A 123 -6.60 6.98 -4.11
C MET A 123 -6.75 8.31 -4.83
N PHE A 124 -7.97 8.79 -5.07
CA PHE A 124 -8.17 10.11 -5.68
C PHE A 124 -7.63 11.24 -4.82
N HIS A 125 -7.80 11.15 -3.50
CA HIS A 125 -7.21 12.12 -2.57
C HIS A 125 -5.68 12.15 -2.71
N LEU A 126 -5.02 10.99 -2.65
CA LEU A 126 -3.56 10.90 -2.80
C LEU A 126 -3.07 11.35 -4.18
N PHE A 127 -3.83 11.10 -5.26
CA PHE A 127 -3.51 11.63 -6.59
C PHE A 127 -3.64 13.14 -6.73
N SER A 128 -4.19 13.85 -5.73
CA SER A 128 -4.11 15.32 -5.70
C SER A 128 -2.78 15.85 -5.15
N TYR A 129 -1.95 14.98 -4.56
CA TYR A 129 -0.65 15.31 -3.94
C TYR A 129 0.54 14.73 -4.71
N THR A 130 0.47 14.71 -6.04
CA THR A 130 1.44 13.95 -6.88
C THR A 130 2.88 14.43 -6.76
N ASP A 131 3.08 15.73 -6.55
CA ASP A 131 4.42 16.30 -6.37
C ASP A 131 5.00 15.99 -4.98
N ALA A 132 4.13 15.69 -4.02
CA ALA A 132 4.48 15.37 -2.64
C ALA A 132 4.64 13.86 -2.40
N ILE A 133 4.33 12.99 -3.37
CA ILE A 133 4.35 11.53 -3.21
C ILE A 133 5.23 10.88 -4.29
N ALA A 134 6.29 10.19 -3.85
CA ALA A 134 7.19 9.45 -4.74
C ALA A 134 6.56 8.15 -5.27
N ASP A 135 5.98 7.35 -4.38
CA ASP A 135 5.33 6.08 -4.74
C ASP A 135 4.24 5.69 -3.73
N MET A 136 3.40 4.74 -4.16
CA MET A 136 2.26 4.24 -3.41
C MET A 136 2.17 2.72 -3.46
N HIS A 137 2.02 2.08 -2.30
CA HIS A 137 1.98 0.63 -2.14
C HIS A 137 0.74 0.21 -1.34
N PHE A 138 -0.31 -0.19 -2.04
CA PHE A 138 -1.59 -0.53 -1.39
C PHE A 138 -2.07 -1.93 -1.74
N MET A 139 -2.60 -2.62 -0.74
CA MET A 139 -3.36 -3.83 -0.96
C MET A 139 -4.82 -3.50 -1.27
N LEU A 140 -5.31 -3.95 -2.43
CA LEU A 140 -6.65 -3.64 -2.95
C LEU A 140 -7.36 -4.89 -3.48
N GLN A 141 -8.70 -4.82 -3.61
CA GLN A 141 -9.45 -5.89 -4.30
C GLN A 141 -9.12 -5.88 -5.79
N LYS A 142 -9.16 -7.07 -6.39
CA LYS A 142 -8.91 -7.30 -7.82
C LYS A 142 -9.73 -6.39 -8.72
N GLU A 143 -11.03 -6.23 -8.46
CA GLU A 143 -11.88 -5.36 -9.27
C GLU A 143 -11.50 -3.88 -9.17
N VAL A 144 -10.98 -3.44 -8.03
CA VAL A 144 -10.51 -2.06 -7.85
C VAL A 144 -9.21 -1.84 -8.60
N VAL A 145 -8.26 -2.76 -8.49
CA VAL A 145 -7.00 -2.71 -9.25
C VAL A 145 -7.28 -2.69 -10.76
N ASN A 146 -8.08 -3.64 -11.25
CA ASN A 146 -8.46 -3.73 -12.66
C ASN A 146 -9.12 -2.45 -13.18
N ARG A 147 -9.89 -1.77 -12.32
CA ARG A 147 -10.52 -0.49 -12.63
C ARG A 147 -9.50 0.64 -12.72
N LEU A 148 -8.51 0.69 -11.84
CA LEU A 148 -7.48 1.74 -11.78
C LEU A 148 -6.45 1.65 -12.91
N VAL A 149 -6.11 0.41 -13.33
CA VAL A 149 -5.14 0.16 -14.42
C VAL A 149 -5.80 0.06 -15.79
N ALA A 150 -7.12 0.23 -15.86
CA ALA A 150 -7.87 0.09 -17.08
C ALA A 150 -7.52 1.21 -18.07
N GLY A 151 -7.06 0.82 -19.27
CA GLY A 151 -6.78 1.78 -20.33
C GLY A 151 -8.06 2.49 -20.83
N PRO A 152 -7.92 3.64 -21.51
CA PRO A 152 -9.05 4.47 -21.95
C PRO A 152 -10.06 3.76 -22.89
N ASN A 153 -9.72 2.58 -23.43
CA ASN A 153 -10.58 1.77 -24.29
C ASN A 153 -11.25 0.58 -23.59
N SER A 154 -11.10 0.44 -22.27
CA SER A 154 -11.87 -0.55 -21.51
C SER A 154 -13.18 0.07 -21.03
N LYS A 155 -14.25 -0.72 -20.88
CA LYS A 155 -15.54 -0.26 -20.28
C LYS A 155 -15.42 0.16 -18.81
N SER A 156 -14.21 0.21 -18.27
CA SER A 156 -13.84 0.61 -16.92
C SER A 156 -13.18 1.99 -16.97
N VAL A 157 -13.77 2.94 -16.27
CA VAL A 157 -13.71 4.40 -16.51
C VAL A 157 -12.44 5.10 -15.98
N TRP A 158 -11.48 4.40 -15.37
CA TRP A 158 -10.38 5.06 -14.62
C TRP A 158 -9.01 4.84 -15.28
N SER A 159 -8.60 5.80 -16.12
CA SER A 159 -7.27 5.80 -16.73
C SER A 159 -6.29 6.61 -15.87
N ILE A 160 -5.57 5.97 -14.94
CA ILE A 160 -4.48 6.60 -14.17
C ILE A 160 -3.17 6.37 -14.92
N LYS A 161 -2.73 7.38 -15.69
CA LYS A 161 -1.55 7.27 -16.58
C LYS A 161 -0.26 7.90 -16.04
N ARG A 162 -0.25 8.48 -14.83
CA ARG A 162 0.83 9.42 -14.48
C ARG A 162 1.79 9.03 -13.34
N HIS A 163 1.52 8.04 -12.49
CA HIS A 163 2.33 7.87 -11.26
C HIS A 163 2.65 6.42 -10.91
N GLY A 164 3.87 6.21 -10.39
CA GLY A 164 4.38 4.94 -9.87
C GLY A 164 3.54 4.44 -8.70
N ALA A 165 2.49 3.68 -8.99
CA ALA A 165 1.73 2.95 -7.99
C ALA A 165 2.01 1.47 -8.14
N ILE A 166 2.42 0.82 -7.04
CA ILE A 166 2.50 -0.63 -6.93
C ILE A 166 1.22 -1.10 -6.23
N LEU A 167 0.27 -1.60 -7.01
CA LEU A 167 -0.96 -2.16 -6.47
C LEU A 167 -0.77 -3.65 -6.24
N LEU A 168 -1.05 -4.10 -5.02
CA LEU A 168 -0.89 -5.48 -4.59
C LEU A 168 -2.29 -6.11 -4.48
N GLN A 169 -2.54 -7.13 -5.28
CA GLN A 169 -3.81 -7.85 -5.24
C GLN A 169 -3.67 -9.16 -4.47
N ARG A 170 -4.56 -9.39 -3.51
CA ARG A 170 -4.77 -10.70 -2.87
C ARG A 170 -5.76 -11.53 -3.70
N ASP A 171 -5.39 -12.73 -4.15
CA ASP A 171 -6.33 -13.64 -4.82
C ASP A 171 -7.00 -14.57 -3.80
N PRO A 172 -8.34 -14.53 -3.63
CA PRO A 172 -9.04 -15.37 -2.66
C PRO A 172 -9.27 -16.82 -3.10
N GLY A 173 -8.99 -17.17 -4.38
CA GLY A 173 -9.36 -18.48 -4.96
C GLY A 173 -8.24 -19.52 -5.03
N THR A 174 -6.98 -19.12 -4.91
CA THR A 174 -5.84 -20.04 -4.90
C THR A 174 -5.42 -20.25 -3.45
N GLY A 175 -5.31 -21.49 -2.98
CA GLY A 175 -4.75 -21.82 -1.66
C GLY A 175 -3.26 -21.45 -1.49
N SER A 176 -2.76 -20.54 -2.32
CA SER A 176 -1.44 -19.94 -2.33
C SER A 176 -1.66 -18.43 -2.33
N SER A 177 -1.02 -17.76 -1.37
CA SER A 177 -1.15 -16.33 -1.06
C SER A 177 -0.45 -15.45 -2.11
N ALA A 178 -0.77 -15.67 -3.38
CA ALA A 178 -0.16 -14.99 -4.50
C ALA A 178 -0.55 -13.51 -4.49
N VAL A 179 0.46 -12.66 -4.28
CA VAL A 179 0.32 -11.21 -4.42
C VAL A 179 0.66 -10.83 -5.85
N SER A 180 -0.32 -10.36 -6.62
CA SER A 180 -0.04 -9.81 -7.96
C SER A 180 0.37 -8.35 -7.85
N LEU A 181 1.55 -8.03 -8.36
CA LEU A 181 2.14 -6.70 -8.44
C LEU A 181 1.69 -6.01 -9.73
N TYR A 182 1.01 -4.87 -9.62
CA TYR A 182 0.71 -4.02 -10.76
C TYR A 182 1.46 -2.70 -10.60
N THR A 183 2.38 -2.42 -11.52
CA THR A 183 3.11 -1.15 -11.54
C THR A 183 2.56 -0.27 -12.66
N THR A 184 2.01 0.90 -12.34
CA THR A 184 1.84 1.95 -13.36
C THR A 184 3.17 2.67 -13.49
N THR A 185 3.97 2.34 -14.50
CA THR A 185 5.16 3.13 -14.87
C THR A 185 4.86 3.95 -16.12
N GLN A 186 5.49 5.12 -16.23
CA GLN A 186 5.42 5.91 -17.44
C GLN A 186 5.97 5.12 -18.64
N SER A 187 5.17 5.11 -19.70
CA SER A 187 5.55 4.87 -21.10
C SER A 187 5.86 3.43 -21.52
N GLY A 188 5.31 3.08 -22.69
CA GLY A 188 5.94 2.11 -23.56
C GLY A 188 5.52 0.66 -23.38
N PHE A 189 4.57 0.25 -24.20
CA PHE A 189 4.31 -1.13 -24.57
C PHE A 189 5.60 -1.92 -24.83
N ARG A 190 5.98 -2.86 -23.96
CA ARG A 190 6.67 -4.09 -24.38
C ARG A 190 6.13 -5.26 -23.57
N ARG A 191 5.22 -6.02 -24.19
CA ARG A 191 5.00 -7.42 -23.84
C ARG A 191 6.34 -8.14 -23.92
N ARG A 192 6.82 -8.74 -22.82
CA ARG A 192 7.57 -9.99 -22.94
C ARG A 192 6.54 -11.11 -23.03
N ALA A 193 6.31 -11.60 -24.24
CA ALA A 193 5.74 -12.93 -24.40
C ALA A 193 6.84 -13.96 -24.10
N PRO A 194 6.56 -15.05 -23.39
CA PRO A 194 7.46 -16.19 -23.33
C PRO A 194 7.41 -16.91 -24.68
N GLY A 195 8.54 -17.03 -25.34
CA GLY A 195 8.68 -17.82 -26.57
C GLY A 195 8.81 -16.99 -27.85
N SER A 196 10.05 -16.64 -28.20
CA SER A 196 10.45 -16.39 -29.58
C SER A 196 11.81 -17.07 -29.78
N SER A 197 11.78 -18.16 -30.53
CA SER A 197 12.95 -18.88 -31.03
C SER A 197 13.88 -17.93 -31.78
N CYS A 198 15.16 -17.95 -31.43
CA CYS A 198 16.22 -17.40 -32.27
C CYS A 198 16.27 -18.21 -33.56
N ASN A 199 16.09 -17.55 -34.70
CA ASN A 199 16.66 -18.01 -35.95
C ASN A 199 17.74 -17.01 -36.33
N ASP A 200 18.97 -17.48 -36.24
CA ASP A 200 20.15 -16.86 -36.82
C ASP A 200 20.04 -16.85 -38.34
N ALA A 201 20.31 -15.70 -38.95
CA ALA A 201 20.73 -15.62 -40.33
C ALA A 201 21.92 -14.66 -40.39
N SER A 202 23.10 -15.22 -40.63
CA SER A 202 24.36 -14.50 -40.90
C SER A 202 24.31 -13.87 -42.29
N PRO A 203 25.03 -12.76 -42.55
CA PRO A 203 25.16 -12.22 -43.90
C PRO A 203 26.32 -12.90 -44.65
N GLY A 204 26.07 -13.20 -45.93
CA GLY A 204 27.09 -13.39 -46.97
C GLY A 204 27.13 -12.18 -47.89
#